data_AF-A0A8K0CH88-F1
#
_entry.id   AF-A0A8K0CH88-F1
#
_cell.length_a   1.000
_cell.length_b   1.000
_cell.length_c   1.000
_cell.angle_alpha   90.00
_cell.angle_beta   90.00
_cell.angle_gamma   90.00
#
_symmetry.space_group_name_H-M   'P 1'
#
loop_
_entity.id
_entity.type
_entity.pdbx_description
1 polymer ?
#
loop_
_entity_poly.entity_id
_entity_poly.type
_entity_poly.pdbx_seq_one_letter_code
_entity_poly.pdbx_strand_id
1 'polypeptide(L)'
;MVPRASRQPLRNIKKEISKAIRADVKKYNTKDIKRVIEENKELKVLRKSTSEDEKNTNRLTKRNSQLTTNKTEILNTVKKFYTELYIEKAENEDTDSPEIENQGSEDIPCITVQEVQKAL
;
A
#
# COMPACT_ATOMS: atom_id res chain seq x y z
N MET A 1 -9.99 -23.73 -31.76
CA MET A 1 -11.35 -23.53 -31.19
C MET A 1 -11.59 -24.60 -30.12
N VAL A 2 -11.59 -24.27 -28.83
CA VAL A 2 -11.61 -25.29 -27.74
C VAL A 2 -13.02 -25.93 -27.61
N PRO A 3 -13.14 -27.27 -27.54
CA PRO A 3 -14.43 -27.99 -27.53
C PRO A 3 -15.37 -27.56 -26.39
N ARG A 4 -16.68 -27.48 -26.67
CA ARG A 4 -17.72 -27.04 -25.71
C ARG A 4 -17.82 -27.93 -24.46
N ALA A 5 -17.43 -29.20 -24.58
CA ALA A 5 -17.46 -30.20 -23.51
C ALA A 5 -16.40 -29.96 -22.41
N SER A 6 -15.21 -29.45 -22.76
CA SER A 6 -14.15 -29.19 -21.77
C SER A 6 -14.37 -27.91 -20.94
N ARG A 7 -15.32 -27.06 -21.35
CA ARG A 7 -15.67 -25.81 -20.63
C ARG A 7 -16.58 -26.04 -19.41
N GLN A 8 -17.41 -27.08 -19.43
CA GLN A 8 -18.32 -27.39 -18.32
C GLN A 8 -17.60 -27.81 -17.03
N PRO A 9 -16.59 -28.71 -17.05
CA PRO A 9 -15.86 -29.07 -15.83
C PRO A 9 -15.07 -27.87 -15.28
N LEU A 10 -14.44 -27.07 -16.14
CA LEU A 10 -13.75 -25.83 -15.72
C LEU A 10 -14.71 -24.83 -15.05
N ARG A 11 -15.94 -24.72 -15.55
CA ARG A 11 -16.97 -23.85 -14.97
C ARG A 11 -17.46 -24.36 -13.62
N ASN A 12 -17.55 -25.67 -13.43
CA ASN A 12 -17.92 -26.26 -12.15
C ASN A 12 -16.81 -26.06 -11.11
N ILE A 13 -15.55 -26.30 -11.48
CA ILE A 13 -14.39 -26.06 -10.62
C ILE A 13 -14.32 -24.59 -10.20
N LYS A 14 -14.51 -23.64 -11.13
CA LYS A 14 -14.54 -22.20 -10.79
C LYS A 14 -15.64 -21.87 -9.77
N LYS A 15 -16.83 -22.46 -9.90
CA LYS A 15 -17.92 -22.26 -8.93
C LYS A 15 -17.56 -22.80 -7.56
N GLU A 16 -16.93 -23.97 -7.49
CA GLU A 16 -16.48 -24.58 -6.24
C GLU A 16 -15.41 -23.72 -5.57
N ILE A 17 -14.40 -23.27 -6.32
CA ILE A 17 -13.37 -22.34 -5.81
C ILE A 17 -14.01 -21.06 -5.27
N SER A 18 -14.89 -20.41 -6.05
CA SER A 18 -15.59 -19.21 -5.59
C SER A 18 -16.50 -19.48 -4.38
N LYS A 19 -17.06 -20.68 -4.24
CA LYS A 19 -17.84 -21.07 -3.06
C LYS A 19 -16.94 -21.25 -1.84
N ALA A 20 -15.79 -21.90 -2.00
CA ALA A 20 -14.81 -22.09 -0.94
C ALA A 20 -14.24 -20.76 -0.44
N ILE A 21 -13.83 -19.86 -1.35
CA ILE A 21 -13.35 -18.51 -1.00
C ILE A 21 -14.42 -17.75 -0.20
N ARG A 22 -15.68 -17.75 -0.68
CA ARG A 22 -16.76 -17.07 0.04
C ARG A 22 -17.02 -17.67 1.42
N ALA A 23 -16.94 -18.99 1.56
CA ALA A 23 -17.10 -19.66 2.84
C ALA A 23 -15.96 -19.30 3.80
N ASP A 24 -14.73 -19.24 3.31
CA ASP A 24 -13.55 -18.93 4.11
C ASP A 24 -13.55 -17.47 4.57
N VAL A 25 -13.81 -16.53 3.65
CA VAL A 25 -13.99 -15.11 3.99
C VAL A 25 -15.11 -14.93 5.02
N LYS A 26 -16.24 -15.62 4.83
CA LYS A 26 -17.34 -15.56 5.80
C LYS A 26 -16.92 -16.09 7.17
N LYS A 27 -16.16 -17.20 7.21
CA LYS A 27 -15.65 -17.81 8.45
C LYS A 27 -14.68 -16.88 9.16
N TYR A 28 -13.72 -16.30 8.43
CA TYR A 28 -12.76 -15.34 8.94
C TYR A 28 -13.47 -14.11 9.52
N ASN A 29 -14.35 -13.47 8.74
CA ASN A 29 -15.10 -12.29 9.19
C ASN A 29 -15.95 -12.59 10.42
N THR A 30 -16.60 -13.76 10.48
CA THR A 30 -17.40 -14.16 11.65
C THR A 30 -16.51 -14.35 12.89
N LYS A 31 -15.34 -14.97 12.74
CA LYS A 31 -14.37 -15.15 13.83
C LYS A 31 -13.86 -13.81 14.33
N ASP A 32 -13.53 -12.91 13.42
CA ASP A 32 -13.04 -11.57 13.72
C ASP A 32 -14.09 -10.74 14.47
N ILE A 33 -15.32 -10.70 13.96
CA ILE A 33 -16.45 -10.02 14.63
C ILE A 33 -16.65 -10.56 16.04
N LYS A 34 -16.63 -11.90 16.22
CA LYS A 34 -16.76 -12.51 17.56
C LYS A 34 -15.64 -12.10 18.49
N ARG A 35 -14.38 -12.15 18.03
CA ARG A 35 -13.21 -11.70 18.79
C ARG A 35 -13.38 -10.24 19.23
N VAL A 36 -13.74 -9.34 18.32
CA VAL A 36 -13.92 -7.92 18.62
C VAL A 36 -15.03 -7.70 19.65
N ILE A 37 -16.14 -8.44 19.55
CA ILE A 37 -17.23 -8.41 20.54
C ILE A 37 -16.75 -8.90 21.91
N GLU A 38 -16.02 -10.03 21.96
CA GLU A 38 -15.49 -10.61 23.19
C GLU A 38 -14.47 -9.69 23.88
N GLU A 39 -13.60 -9.05 23.10
CA GLU A 39 -12.57 -8.14 23.60
C GLU A 39 -13.18 -6.85 24.16
N ASN A 40 -14.18 -6.28 23.48
CA ASN A 40 -14.77 -5.00 23.88
C ASN A 40 -15.89 -5.16 24.91
N LYS A 41 -16.50 -6.35 25.04
CA LYS A 41 -17.59 -6.79 25.96
C LYS A 41 -18.89 -5.97 25.94
N GLU A 42 -18.82 -4.71 25.55
CA GLU A 42 -19.89 -3.74 25.46
C GLU A 42 -19.72 -2.89 24.19
N LEU A 43 -20.83 -2.64 23.50
CA LEU A 43 -20.86 -1.79 22.31
C LEU A 43 -20.40 -0.35 22.58
N LYS A 44 -20.52 0.13 23.83
CA LYS A 44 -20.09 1.47 24.23
C LYS A 44 -18.57 1.62 24.20
N VAL A 45 -17.84 0.58 24.62
CA VAL A 45 -16.37 0.57 24.62
C VAL A 45 -15.86 0.53 23.18
N LEU A 46 -16.44 -0.34 22.35
CA LEU A 46 -16.13 -0.43 20.92
C LEU A 46 -16.38 0.89 20.19
N ARG A 47 -17.55 1.52 20.41
CA ARG A 47 -17.86 2.81 19.78
C ARG A 47 -16.88 3.90 20.17
N LYS A 48 -16.39 3.88 21.42
CA LYS A 48 -15.42 4.86 21.91
C LYS A 48 -14.07 4.69 21.21
N SER A 49 -13.54 3.47 21.16
CA SER A 49 -12.26 3.18 20.48
C SER A 49 -12.35 3.50 18.98
N THR A 50 -13.38 3.04 18.29
CA THR A 50 -13.56 3.33 16.85
C THR A 50 -13.70 4.83 16.58
N SER A 51 -14.44 5.57 17.42
CA SER A 51 -14.57 7.03 17.25
C SER A 51 -13.27 7.78 17.51
N GLU A 52 -12.43 7.30 18.44
CA GLU A 52 -11.10 7.86 18.68
C GLU A 52 -10.16 7.58 17.50
N ASP A 53 -10.18 6.37 16.96
CA ASP A 53 -9.41 5.98 15.78
C ASP A 53 -9.81 6.79 14.55
N GLU A 54 -11.10 6.93 14.26
CA GLU A 54 -11.62 7.76 13.16
C GLU A 54 -11.23 9.23 13.28
N LYS A 55 -11.20 9.77 14.50
CA LYS A 55 -10.73 11.14 14.74
C LYS A 55 -9.24 11.25 14.44
N ASN A 56 -8.45 10.26 14.82
CA ASN A 56 -7.01 10.26 14.60
C ASN A 56 -6.64 10.08 13.13
N THR A 57 -7.34 9.23 12.38
CA THR A 57 -7.08 9.04 10.93
C THR A 57 -7.36 10.29 10.11
N ASN A 58 -8.31 11.12 10.55
CA ASN A 58 -8.68 12.36 9.86
C ASN A 58 -7.89 13.58 10.33
N ARG A 59 -6.85 13.40 11.14
CA ARG A 59 -6.02 14.49 11.66
C ARG A 59 -4.65 14.46 10.96
N LEU A 60 -4.29 15.55 10.31
CA LEU A 60 -2.95 15.74 9.74
C LEU A 60 -2.27 16.97 10.37
N THR A 61 -1.01 16.82 10.76
CA THR A 61 -0.17 17.92 11.23
C THR A 61 0.41 18.68 10.05
N LYS A 62 0.18 19.99 10.00
CA LYS A 62 0.84 20.91 9.06
C LYS A 62 2.30 21.13 9.47
N ARG A 63 3.11 21.67 8.54
CA ARG A 63 4.50 22.09 8.81
C ARG A 63 4.65 23.06 9.98
N ASN A 64 3.63 23.89 10.23
CA ASN A 64 3.62 24.84 11.35
C ASN A 64 3.21 24.20 12.69
N SER A 65 3.29 22.86 12.80
CA SER A 65 2.81 22.08 13.96
C SER A 65 1.31 22.25 14.29
N GLN A 66 0.54 22.88 13.39
CA GLN A 66 -0.90 23.06 13.57
C GLN A 66 -1.66 21.85 13.04
N LEU A 67 -2.60 21.35 13.83
CA LEU A 67 -3.40 20.17 13.48
C LEU A 67 -4.61 20.56 12.64
N THR A 68 -4.88 19.80 11.58
CA THR A 68 -6.05 20.00 10.73
C THR A 68 -6.86 18.75 10.52
N THR A 69 -8.19 18.92 10.58
CA THR A 69 -9.20 17.89 10.33
C THR A 69 -9.97 18.13 9.03
N ASN A 70 -9.70 19.25 8.35
CA ASN A 70 -10.39 19.62 7.13
C ASN A 70 -9.83 18.83 5.93
N LYS A 71 -10.68 18.05 5.27
CA LYS A 71 -10.31 17.18 4.15
C LYS A 71 -9.62 17.94 3.00
N THR A 72 -10.07 19.15 2.67
CA THR A 72 -9.46 19.94 1.58
C THR A 72 -8.06 20.41 1.94
N GLU A 73 -7.86 20.80 3.19
CA GLU A 73 -6.55 21.22 3.71
C GLU A 73 -5.57 20.05 3.80
N ILE A 74 -6.05 18.87 4.21
CA ILE A 74 -5.28 17.63 4.21
C ILE A 74 -4.79 17.31 2.79
N LEU A 75 -5.70 17.31 1.80
CA LEU A 75 -5.34 17.05 0.40
C LEU A 75 -4.32 18.05 -0.13
N ASN A 76 -4.49 19.34 0.18
CA ASN A 76 -3.53 20.37 -0.22
C ASN A 76 -2.16 20.19 0.42
N THR A 77 -2.11 19.78 1.70
CA THR A 77 -0.86 19.52 2.42
C THR A 77 -0.14 18.32 1.83
N VAL A 78 -0.86 17.23 1.58
CA VAL A 78 -0.32 16.03 0.93
C VAL A 78 0.19 16.34 -0.47
N LYS A 79 -0.57 17.11 -1.26
CA LYS A 79 -0.17 17.52 -2.61
C LYS A 79 1.13 18.32 -2.58
N LYS A 80 1.22 19.33 -1.70
CA LYS A 80 2.43 20.15 -1.53
C LYS A 80 3.65 19.32 -1.12
N PHE A 81 3.45 18.40 -0.18
CA PHE A 81 4.51 17.50 0.28
C PHE A 81 5.08 16.66 -0.87
N TYR A 82 4.22 16.00 -1.65
CA TYR A 82 4.69 15.17 -2.76
C TYR A 82 5.27 16.01 -3.90
N THR A 83 4.73 17.20 -4.19
CA THR A 83 5.34 18.06 -5.20
C THR A 83 6.75 18.47 -4.82
N GLU A 84 6.99 18.87 -3.57
CA GLU A 84 8.33 19.24 -3.11
C GLU A 84 9.28 18.04 -3.13
N LEU A 85 8.84 16.87 -2.63
CA LEU A 85 9.65 15.64 -2.63
C LEU A 85 10.15 15.25 -4.02
N TYR A 86 9.27 15.36 -5.04
CA TYR A 86 9.65 15.00 -6.41
C TYR A 86 10.38 16.11 -7.15
N ILE A 87 10.18 17.39 -6.78
CA ILE A 87 10.97 18.52 -7.31
C ILE A 87 12.40 18.46 -6.78
N GLU A 88 12.58 18.29 -5.47
CA GLU A 88 13.90 18.15 -4.83
C GLU A 88 14.67 16.95 -5.43
N LYS A 89 13.98 15.83 -5.67
CA LYS A 89 14.62 14.67 -6.30
C LYS A 89 15.08 14.94 -7.74
N ALA A 90 14.35 15.75 -8.49
CA ALA A 90 14.70 16.09 -9.87
C ALA A 90 15.87 17.09 -9.96
N GLU A 91 16.03 17.96 -8.95
CA GLU A 91 17.14 18.92 -8.90
C GLU A 91 18.48 18.29 -8.45
N ASN A 92 18.45 17.14 -7.77
CA ASN A 92 19.64 16.41 -7.31
C ASN A 92 20.14 15.34 -8.30
N GLU A 93 19.57 15.27 -9.51
CA GLU A 93 20.16 14.49 -10.61
C GLU A 93 21.30 15.32 -11.25
N ASP A 94 22.36 15.54 -10.48
CA ASP A 94 23.63 16.09 -11.00
C ASP A 94 24.20 15.11 -12.04
N THR A 95 24.06 15.47 -13.31
CA THR A 95 24.59 14.75 -14.48
C THR A 95 26.09 14.97 -14.66
N ASP A 96 26.90 14.79 -13.60
CA ASP A 96 28.36 14.97 -13.68
C ASP A 96 29.10 13.83 -12.97
N SER A 97 28.64 12.60 -13.18
CA SER A 97 29.40 11.41 -12.79
C SER A 97 30.38 11.06 -13.92
N PRO A 98 31.70 10.95 -13.65
CA PRO A 98 32.66 10.56 -14.67
C PRO A 98 32.34 9.14 -15.15
N GLU A 99 32.27 8.97 -16.47
CA GLU A 99 32.04 7.69 -17.11
C GLU A 99 33.22 6.75 -16.82
N ILE A 100 32.98 5.67 -16.08
CA ILE A 100 34.01 4.69 -15.75
C ILE A 100 34.22 3.81 -16.99
N GLU A 101 35.35 3.99 -17.69
CA GLU A 101 35.71 3.15 -18.84
C GLU A 101 35.93 1.69 -18.41
N ASN A 102 35.14 0.79 -18.99
CA ASN A 102 35.23 -0.64 -18.75
C ASN A 102 36.49 -1.22 -19.43
N GLN A 103 37.49 -1.60 -18.63
CA GLN A 103 38.76 -2.17 -19.06
C GLN A 103 38.77 -3.71 -19.06
N GLY A 104 37.64 -4.38 -19.30
CA GLY A 104 37.58 -5.84 -19.29
C GLY A 104 36.32 -6.41 -19.92
N SER A 105 36.50 -7.17 -20.99
CA SER A 105 35.46 -7.79 -21.81
C SER A 105 34.59 -8.81 -21.06
N GLU A 106 33.44 -8.39 -20.55
CA GLU A 106 32.21 -9.18 -20.39
C GLU A 106 31.01 -8.22 -20.54
N ASP A 107 29.93 -8.64 -21.23
CA ASP A 107 28.67 -7.88 -21.42
C ASP A 107 27.90 -7.74 -20.09
N ILE A 108 28.52 -7.10 -19.10
CA ILE A 108 27.92 -6.78 -17.82
C ILE A 108 27.59 -5.29 -17.84
N PRO A 109 26.33 -4.89 -17.57
CA PRO A 109 25.99 -3.48 -17.44
C PRO A 109 26.81 -2.87 -16.30
N CYS A 110 27.41 -1.70 -16.53
CA CYS A 110 28.20 -1.01 -15.51
C CYS A 110 27.33 -0.75 -14.27
N ILE A 111 27.69 -1.36 -13.14
CA ILE A 111 27.03 -1.12 -11.86
C ILE A 111 27.49 0.23 -11.33
N THR A 112 26.55 1.13 -11.09
CA THR A 112 26.85 2.46 -10.54
C THR A 112 27.06 2.39 -9.03
N VAL A 113 27.91 3.27 -8.48
CA VAL A 113 28.13 3.38 -7.02
C VAL A 113 26.81 3.61 -6.27
N GLN A 114 25.86 4.29 -6.91
CA GLN A 114 24.53 4.55 -6.37
C GLN A 114 23.67 3.28 -6.25
N GLU A 115 23.76 2.34 -7.19
CA GLU A 115 23.04 1.06 -7.11
C GLU A 115 23.52 0.23 -5.91
N VAL A 116 24.83 0.25 -5.64
CA VAL A 116 25.41 -0.42 -4.47
C VAL A 116 24.94 0.23 -3.17
N GLN A 117 24.93 1.55 -3.09
CA GLN A 117 24.47 2.27 -1.90
C GLN A 117 22.98 2.11 -1.61
N LYS A 118 22.14 1.93 -2.65
CA LYS A 118 20.70 1.67 -2.49
C LYS A 118 20.39 0.22 -2.07
N ALA A 119 21.34 -0.70 -2.25
CA ALA A 119 21.18 -2.12 -1.94
C ALA A 119 21.66 -2.51 -0.53
N LEU A 120 22.41 -1.63 0.14
CA LEU A 120 22.80 -1.72 1.56
C LEU A 120 21.75 -1.10 2.47
#